data_AF-A0ABD7U5L5-F1
#
_entry.id   AF-A0ABD7U5L5-F1
#
_cell.length_a   1.000
_cell.length_b   1.000
_cell.length_c   1.000
_cell.angle_alpha   90.00
_cell.angle_beta   90.00
_cell.angle_gamma   90.00
#
_symmetry.space_group_name_H-M   'P 1'
#
loop_
_entity.id
_entity.type
_entity.pdbx_description
1 polymer ?
#
loop_
_entity_poly.entity_id
_entity_poly.type
_entity_poly.pdbx_seq_one_letter_code
_entity_poly.pdbx_strand_id
1 'polypeptide(L)'
;MLASKGIKIARLSGNRNFDEKVVKAKMKSMKANGMLVPAIIVDAKKVIEAGLEIVDFETGEIISGADAARYVVLVDANHRYKAHLNLLEANKELKDEEKYKGEFYLIYALNEEIAVSRMFSEINICTNPWKGGDFPKGAKMACKEELPLLDFIVELTEQGYPLPTASKWGTFKAGITKEIMADAMAGKISDKLRKTNGLERGRRLLKAVAEHLSKEILKSRILIDWIIYQYDEADDDQKGATIDNLFKFFSSLNKEKAEQIEKAKGQRGGDTKETIINRLLNNFYEQFTQSQSASTDE
;
A
#
# COMPACT_ATOMS: atom_id res chain seq x y z
N MET A 1 -28.15 -18.63 -14.02
CA MET A 1 -26.81 -18.35 -14.57
C MET A 1 -26.93 -17.77 -15.97
N LEU A 2 -26.02 -16.87 -16.40
CA LEU A 2 -25.98 -16.36 -17.77
C LEU A 2 -25.53 -17.43 -18.77
N ALA A 3 -24.52 -18.22 -18.40
CA ALA A 3 -23.99 -19.30 -19.23
C ALA A 3 -25.06 -20.34 -19.61
N SER A 4 -25.94 -20.72 -18.68
CA SER A 4 -27.05 -21.65 -18.95
C SER A 4 -28.11 -21.08 -19.91
N LYS A 5 -28.11 -19.76 -20.13
CA LYS A 5 -28.97 -19.06 -21.09
C LYS A 5 -28.24 -18.78 -22.42
N GLY A 6 -27.00 -19.25 -22.58
CA GLY A 6 -26.17 -18.96 -23.76
C GLY A 6 -25.72 -17.51 -23.87
N ILE A 7 -25.83 -16.72 -22.79
CA ILE A 7 -25.38 -15.32 -22.75
C ILE A 7 -23.87 -15.30 -22.49
N LYS A 8 -23.16 -14.60 -23.37
CA LYS A 8 -21.72 -14.42 -23.34
C LYS A 8 -21.32 -13.08 -22.72
N ILE A 9 -20.04 -12.96 -22.38
CA ILE A 9 -19.46 -11.76 -21.80
C ILE A 9 -18.64 -11.01 -22.86
N ALA A 10 -18.90 -9.72 -22.98
CA ALA A 10 -18.14 -8.79 -23.79
C ALA A 10 -17.39 -7.77 -22.91
N ARG A 11 -16.45 -7.04 -23.51
CA ARG A 11 -15.82 -5.87 -22.90
C ARG A 11 -15.73 -4.72 -23.91
N LEU A 12 -15.58 -3.50 -23.41
CA LEU A 12 -15.25 -2.34 -24.25
C LEU A 12 -13.89 -2.54 -24.92
N SER A 13 -13.80 -2.29 -26.23
CA SER A 13 -12.55 -2.46 -26.99
C SER A 13 -11.46 -1.51 -26.50
N GLY A 14 -11.82 -0.26 -26.20
CA GLY A 14 -10.93 0.78 -25.66
C GLY A 14 -10.54 0.62 -24.18
N ASN A 15 -10.89 -0.48 -23.52
CA ASN A 15 -10.49 -0.71 -22.12
C ASN A 15 -8.99 -1.07 -22.02
N ARG A 16 -8.37 -0.79 -20.87
CA ARG A 16 -6.95 -1.05 -20.61
C ARG A 16 -6.56 -2.51 -20.90
N ASN A 17 -5.33 -2.70 -21.35
CA ASN A 17 -4.74 -4.02 -21.53
C ASN A 17 -4.69 -4.82 -20.23
N PHE A 18 -4.71 -6.15 -20.36
CA PHE A 18 -4.50 -7.03 -19.23
C PHE A 18 -3.07 -6.92 -18.73
N ASP A 19 -2.92 -6.71 -17.42
CA ASP A 19 -1.64 -6.77 -16.73
C ASP A 19 -1.52 -8.14 -16.09
N GLU A 20 -0.54 -8.93 -16.52
CA GLU A 20 -0.35 -10.31 -16.05
C GLU A 20 -0.11 -10.39 -14.54
N LYS A 21 0.62 -9.43 -13.96
CA LYS A 21 0.89 -9.41 -12.51
C LYS A 21 -0.40 -9.17 -11.75
N VAL A 22 -1.23 -8.24 -12.23
CA VAL A 22 -2.55 -7.98 -11.65
C VAL A 22 -3.46 -9.20 -11.77
N VAL A 23 -3.53 -9.84 -12.95
CA VAL A 23 -4.32 -11.06 -13.17
C VAL A 23 -3.87 -12.18 -12.23
N LYS A 24 -2.56 -12.47 -12.15
CA LYS A 24 -2.00 -13.49 -11.24
C LYS A 24 -2.33 -13.20 -9.77
N ALA A 25 -2.25 -11.93 -9.35
CA ALA A 25 -2.64 -11.54 -7.99
C ALA A 25 -4.15 -11.80 -7.72
N LYS A 26 -5.02 -11.52 -8.70
CA LYS A 26 -6.46 -11.84 -8.60
C LYS A 26 -6.72 -13.34 -8.60
N MET A 27 -6.00 -14.14 -9.40
CA MET A 27 -6.11 -15.61 -9.37
C MET A 27 -5.79 -16.15 -7.97
N LYS A 28 -4.67 -15.71 -7.36
CA LYS A 28 -4.30 -16.10 -5.99
C LYS A 28 -5.39 -15.74 -4.97
N SER A 29 -5.91 -14.52 -5.06
CA SER A 29 -6.97 -14.04 -4.17
C SER A 29 -8.26 -14.84 -4.32
N MET A 30 -8.71 -15.11 -5.55
CA MET A 30 -9.94 -15.86 -5.83
C MET A 30 -9.83 -17.33 -5.43
N LYS A 31 -8.66 -17.97 -5.61
CA LYS A 31 -8.44 -19.34 -5.15
C LYS A 31 -8.53 -19.46 -3.63
N ALA A 32 -8.04 -18.46 -2.90
CA ALA A 32 -8.03 -18.48 -1.43
C ALA A 32 -9.34 -17.99 -0.79
N ASN A 33 -10.05 -17.05 -1.41
CA ASN A 33 -11.15 -16.33 -0.75
C ASN A 33 -12.47 -16.33 -1.56
N GLY A 34 -12.49 -16.96 -2.74
CA GLY A 34 -13.58 -16.78 -3.70
C GLY A 34 -13.68 -15.34 -4.21
N MET A 35 -14.81 -15.01 -4.82
CA MET A 35 -15.09 -13.67 -5.31
C MET A 35 -15.77 -12.84 -4.21
N LEU A 36 -15.10 -11.77 -3.75
CA LEU A 36 -15.57 -10.94 -2.63
C LEU A 36 -16.49 -9.78 -3.04
N VAL A 37 -16.51 -9.42 -4.32
CA VAL A 37 -17.31 -8.31 -4.85
C VAL A 37 -17.83 -8.71 -6.24
N PRO A 38 -19.14 -8.58 -6.53
CA PRO A 38 -19.69 -8.86 -7.86
C PRO A 38 -19.06 -7.95 -8.93
N ALA A 39 -19.06 -8.40 -10.18
CA ALA A 39 -18.71 -7.54 -11.31
C ALA A 39 -19.96 -6.86 -11.87
N ILE A 40 -19.80 -5.65 -12.39
CA ILE A 40 -20.90 -4.85 -12.94
C ILE A 40 -21.02 -5.11 -14.44
N ILE A 41 -22.23 -5.40 -14.89
CA ILE A 41 -22.59 -5.61 -16.29
C ILE A 41 -23.71 -4.67 -16.76
N VAL A 42 -23.76 -4.46 -18.07
CA VAL A 42 -24.86 -3.80 -18.79
C VAL A 42 -25.20 -4.59 -20.05
N ASP A 43 -26.38 -4.41 -20.61
CA ASP A 43 -26.75 -5.07 -21.87
C ASP A 43 -25.90 -4.55 -23.04
N ALA A 44 -25.38 -5.46 -23.87
CA ALA A 44 -24.55 -5.09 -25.02
C ALA A 44 -25.26 -4.18 -26.01
N LYS A 45 -26.58 -4.38 -26.19
CA LYS A 45 -27.41 -3.54 -27.05
C LYS A 45 -27.32 -2.06 -26.65
N LYS A 46 -27.45 -1.76 -25.35
CA LYS A 46 -27.36 -0.39 -24.81
C LYS A 46 -25.97 0.22 -25.04
N VAL A 47 -24.92 -0.58 -24.98
CA VAL A 47 -23.54 -0.13 -25.20
C VAL A 47 -23.32 0.24 -26.68
N ILE A 48 -23.79 -0.61 -27.59
CA ILE A 48 -23.70 -0.38 -29.05
C ILE A 48 -24.56 0.82 -29.47
N GLU A 49 -25.78 0.94 -28.95
CA GLU A 49 -26.67 2.10 -29.19
C GLU A 49 -26.06 3.42 -28.67
N ALA A 50 -25.21 3.35 -27.64
CA ALA A 50 -24.42 4.48 -27.15
C ALA A 50 -23.17 4.78 -28.01
N GLY A 51 -22.99 4.08 -29.15
CA GLY A 51 -21.88 4.29 -30.07
C GLY A 51 -20.54 3.73 -29.59
N LEU A 52 -20.55 2.81 -28.61
CA LEU A 52 -19.34 2.22 -28.06
C LEU A 52 -19.06 0.85 -28.69
N GLU A 53 -17.82 0.62 -29.11
CA GLU A 53 -17.37 -0.65 -29.64
C GLU A 53 -17.09 -1.66 -28.52
N ILE A 54 -17.60 -2.87 -28.70
CA ILE A 54 -17.42 -3.99 -27.78
C ILE A 54 -16.83 -5.19 -28.52
N VAL A 55 -16.07 -5.98 -27.78
CA VAL A 55 -15.44 -7.22 -28.26
C VAL A 55 -15.82 -8.39 -27.37
N ASP A 56 -15.88 -9.59 -27.95
CA ASP A 56 -15.98 -10.84 -27.18
C ASP A 56 -14.79 -10.91 -26.22
N PHE A 57 -15.05 -11.26 -24.96
CA PHE A 57 -14.03 -11.18 -23.93
C PHE A 57 -12.89 -12.19 -24.16
N GLU A 58 -13.20 -13.35 -24.73
CA GLU A 58 -12.25 -14.46 -24.92
C GLU A 58 -11.53 -14.33 -26.25
N THR A 59 -12.25 -14.06 -27.34
CA THR A 59 -11.67 -14.02 -28.70
C THR A 59 -11.12 -12.64 -29.07
N GLY A 60 -11.65 -11.57 -28.47
CA GLY A 60 -11.31 -10.19 -28.83
C GLY A 60 -11.93 -9.71 -30.15
N GLU A 61 -12.82 -10.50 -30.77
CA GLU A 61 -13.52 -10.13 -32.00
C GLU A 61 -14.60 -9.08 -31.73
N ILE A 62 -14.76 -8.12 -32.65
CA ILE A 62 -15.78 -7.07 -32.58
C ILE A 62 -17.17 -7.70 -32.67
N ILE A 63 -18.08 -7.28 -31.79
CA ILE A 63 -19.46 -7.77 -31.76
C ILE A 63 -20.37 -6.77 -32.49
N SER A 64 -21.17 -7.29 -33.43
CA SER A 64 -22.14 -6.51 -34.19
C SER A 64 -23.43 -6.26 -33.40
N GLY A 65 -24.23 -5.28 -33.82
CA GLY A 65 -25.56 -5.03 -33.25
C GLY A 65 -26.53 -6.22 -33.41
N ALA A 66 -26.36 -7.05 -34.44
CA ALA A 66 -27.20 -8.24 -34.66
C ALA A 66 -26.98 -9.32 -33.59
N ASP A 67 -25.75 -9.41 -33.05
CA ASP A 67 -25.39 -10.39 -32.02
C ASP A 67 -25.59 -9.86 -30.59
N ALA A 68 -25.90 -8.58 -30.42
CA ALA A 68 -25.93 -7.90 -29.13
C ALA A 68 -26.83 -8.58 -28.09
N ALA A 69 -27.96 -9.18 -28.50
CA ALA A 69 -28.87 -9.88 -27.61
C ALA A 69 -28.25 -11.11 -26.91
N ARG A 70 -27.10 -11.60 -27.41
CA ARG A 70 -26.36 -12.74 -26.85
C ARG A 70 -25.27 -12.32 -25.86
N TYR A 71 -25.09 -11.02 -25.62
CA TYR A 71 -23.99 -10.50 -24.82
C TYR A 71 -24.44 -9.53 -23.71
N VAL A 72 -23.72 -9.58 -22.61
CA VAL A 72 -23.63 -8.49 -21.64
C VAL A 72 -22.20 -7.97 -21.61
N VAL A 73 -22.02 -6.69 -21.28
CA VAL A 73 -20.72 -6.02 -21.29
C VAL A 73 -20.24 -5.78 -19.87
N LEU A 74 -19.03 -6.26 -19.54
CA LEU A 74 -18.35 -5.96 -18.29
C LEU A 74 -17.83 -4.52 -18.29
N VAL A 75 -18.43 -3.67 -17.44
CA VAL A 75 -17.98 -2.28 -17.22
C VAL A 75 -17.02 -2.16 -16.02
N ASP A 76 -16.91 -3.21 -15.21
CA ASP A 76 -15.94 -3.36 -14.13
C ASP A 76 -15.28 -4.76 -14.21
N ALA A 77 -14.23 -5.00 -13.42
CA ALA A 77 -13.71 -6.33 -13.10
C ALA A 77 -13.08 -7.12 -14.27
N ASN A 78 -12.64 -6.47 -15.34
CA ASN A 78 -12.04 -7.13 -16.50
C ASN A 78 -10.85 -8.05 -16.08
N HIS A 79 -9.87 -7.56 -15.31
CA HIS A 79 -8.77 -8.43 -14.82
C HIS A 79 -9.24 -9.56 -13.89
N ARG A 80 -10.34 -9.37 -13.14
CA ARG A 80 -10.92 -10.43 -12.30
C ARG A 80 -11.59 -11.50 -13.15
N TYR A 81 -12.32 -11.12 -14.18
CA TYR A 81 -12.93 -12.09 -15.10
C TYR A 81 -11.85 -12.84 -15.89
N LYS A 82 -10.79 -12.17 -16.35
CA LYS A 82 -9.64 -12.84 -16.94
C LYS A 82 -8.97 -13.83 -15.96
N ALA A 83 -8.83 -13.46 -14.69
CA ALA A 83 -8.31 -14.36 -13.66
C ALA A 83 -9.21 -15.59 -13.46
N HIS A 84 -10.54 -15.40 -13.46
CA HIS A 84 -11.50 -16.50 -13.39
C HIS A 84 -11.34 -17.47 -14.57
N LEU A 85 -11.31 -16.96 -15.81
CA LEU A 85 -11.10 -17.78 -17.00
C LEU A 85 -9.77 -18.54 -16.96
N ASN A 86 -8.68 -17.87 -16.56
CA ASN A 86 -7.38 -18.52 -16.42
C ASN A 86 -7.37 -19.63 -15.35
N LEU A 87 -8.14 -19.49 -14.27
CA LEU A 87 -8.30 -20.54 -13.26
C LEU A 87 -9.09 -21.74 -13.80
N LEU A 88 -10.15 -21.49 -14.57
CA LEU A 88 -10.92 -22.55 -15.23
C LEU A 88 -10.08 -23.29 -16.29
N GLU A 89 -9.24 -22.57 -17.02
CA GLU A 89 -8.31 -23.18 -17.97
C GLU A 89 -7.29 -24.06 -17.24
N ALA A 90 -6.67 -23.53 -16.17
CA ALA A 90 -5.70 -24.27 -15.37
C ALA A 90 -6.30 -25.53 -14.72
N ASN A 91 -7.60 -25.56 -14.45
CA ASN A 91 -8.26 -26.74 -13.89
C ASN A 91 -8.17 -27.97 -14.79
N LYS A 92 -7.99 -27.81 -16.11
CA LYS A 92 -7.89 -28.95 -17.05
C LYS A 92 -6.70 -29.87 -16.73
N GLU A 93 -5.64 -29.30 -16.16
CA GLU A 93 -4.39 -29.99 -15.82
C GLU A 93 -4.31 -30.41 -14.34
N LEU A 94 -5.35 -30.16 -13.54
CA LEU A 94 -5.35 -30.39 -12.09
C LEU A 94 -6.25 -31.55 -11.68
N LYS A 95 -5.86 -32.23 -10.60
CA LYS A 95 -6.74 -33.20 -9.92
C LYS A 95 -7.94 -32.48 -9.31
N ASP A 96 -9.06 -33.19 -9.15
CA ASP A 96 -10.33 -32.56 -8.79
C ASP A 96 -10.30 -31.82 -7.44
N GLU A 97 -9.47 -32.30 -6.51
CA GLU A 97 -9.29 -31.70 -5.18
C GLU A 97 -8.54 -30.35 -5.24
N GLU A 98 -7.77 -30.11 -6.30
CA GLU A 98 -6.93 -28.91 -6.47
C GLU A 98 -7.61 -27.84 -7.34
N LYS A 99 -8.71 -28.22 -8.02
CA LYS A 99 -9.44 -27.35 -8.95
C LYS A 99 -10.09 -26.17 -8.23
N TYR A 100 -10.01 -25.02 -8.87
CA TYR A 100 -10.82 -23.87 -8.52
C TYR A 100 -12.29 -24.13 -8.90
N LYS A 101 -13.18 -24.17 -7.90
CA LYS A 101 -14.62 -24.44 -8.09
C LYS A 101 -15.50 -23.20 -7.88
N GLY A 102 -14.90 -22.00 -7.80
CA GLY A 102 -15.63 -20.78 -7.50
C GLY A 102 -16.41 -20.24 -8.70
N GLU A 103 -17.61 -19.72 -8.46
CA GLU A 103 -18.43 -19.05 -9.48
C GLU A 103 -17.98 -17.59 -9.71
N PHE A 104 -18.40 -17.01 -10.84
CA PHE A 104 -18.22 -15.59 -11.13
C PHE A 104 -19.54 -14.84 -10.98
N TYR A 105 -19.64 -14.03 -9.94
CA TYR A 105 -20.86 -13.29 -9.60
C TYR A 105 -20.94 -11.96 -10.35
N LEU A 106 -22.10 -11.68 -10.90
CA LEU A 106 -22.40 -10.51 -11.72
C LEU A 106 -23.61 -9.78 -11.14
N ILE A 107 -23.65 -8.46 -11.31
CA ILE A 107 -24.81 -7.63 -11.04
C ILE A 107 -25.02 -6.66 -12.21
N TYR A 108 -26.27 -6.43 -12.58
CA TYR A 108 -26.59 -5.35 -13.50
C TYR A 108 -26.29 -4.00 -12.87
N ALA A 109 -25.91 -3.03 -13.69
CA ALA A 109 -25.67 -1.68 -13.22
C ALA A 109 -26.91 -1.12 -12.49
N LEU A 110 -26.69 -0.60 -11.28
CA LEU A 110 -27.79 -0.16 -10.41
C LEU A 110 -28.44 1.14 -10.87
N ASN A 111 -27.70 2.00 -11.59
CA ASN A 111 -28.22 3.23 -12.17
C ASN A 111 -28.17 3.14 -13.69
N GLU A 112 -29.32 2.97 -14.31
CA GLU A 112 -29.45 2.86 -15.76
C GLU A 112 -29.72 4.20 -16.46
N GLU A 113 -29.93 5.29 -15.72
CA GLU A 113 -30.32 6.60 -16.26
C GLU A 113 -29.15 7.38 -16.87
N ILE A 114 -27.92 7.02 -16.50
CA ILE A 114 -26.71 7.68 -17.00
C ILE A 114 -26.14 6.97 -18.24
N ALA A 115 -25.40 7.74 -19.05
CA ALA A 115 -24.65 7.20 -20.18
C ALA A 115 -23.64 6.13 -19.72
N VAL A 116 -23.50 5.05 -20.50
CA VAL A 116 -22.57 3.95 -20.22
C VAL A 116 -21.13 4.45 -20.06
N SER A 117 -20.70 5.40 -20.89
CA SER A 117 -19.36 6.02 -20.81
C SER A 117 -19.13 6.73 -19.48
N ARG A 118 -20.14 7.48 -18.99
CA ARG A 118 -20.09 8.16 -17.68
C ARG A 118 -20.07 7.16 -16.53
N MET A 119 -20.87 6.10 -16.60
CA MET A 119 -20.85 5.03 -15.60
C MET A 119 -19.46 4.38 -15.53
N PHE A 120 -18.90 4.04 -16.69
CA PHE A 120 -17.58 3.44 -16.79
C PHE A 120 -16.48 4.34 -16.21
N SER A 121 -16.46 5.63 -16.56
CA SER A 121 -15.47 6.56 -16.02
C SER A 121 -15.65 6.76 -14.52
N GLU A 122 -16.88 6.93 -14.04
CA GLU A 122 -17.18 7.16 -12.63
C GLU A 122 -16.74 5.98 -11.77
N ILE A 123 -17.07 4.73 -12.16
CA ILE A 123 -16.63 3.52 -11.45
C ILE A 123 -15.10 3.50 -11.24
N ASN A 124 -14.34 3.92 -12.24
CA ASN A 124 -12.88 3.92 -12.18
C ASN A 124 -12.30 5.13 -11.41
N ILE A 125 -13.01 6.26 -11.36
CA ILE A 125 -12.58 7.48 -10.65
C ILE A 125 -12.93 7.42 -9.16
N CYS A 126 -14.14 7.01 -8.82
CA CYS A 126 -14.64 7.07 -7.44
C CYS A 126 -14.20 5.90 -6.56
N THR A 127 -13.55 4.88 -7.14
CA THR A 127 -12.99 3.76 -6.39
C THR A 127 -11.61 4.10 -5.84
N ASN A 128 -11.51 4.31 -4.52
CA ASN A 128 -10.24 4.52 -3.84
C ASN A 128 -9.88 3.29 -2.98
N PRO A 129 -8.88 2.47 -3.35
CA PRO A 129 -8.46 1.33 -2.55
C PRO A 129 -7.82 1.81 -1.23
N TRP A 130 -7.84 0.94 -0.21
CA TRP A 130 -7.10 1.18 1.03
C TRP A 130 -5.62 1.46 0.74
N LYS A 131 -5.13 2.53 1.36
CA LYS A 131 -3.72 2.94 1.37
C LYS A 131 -3.02 2.32 2.57
N GLY A 132 -1.69 2.43 2.62
CA GLY A 132 -0.88 1.81 3.66
C GLY A 132 -1.29 2.18 5.10
N GLY A 133 -1.79 3.39 5.34
CA GLY A 133 -2.27 3.84 6.65
C GLY A 133 -3.62 3.27 7.08
N ASP A 134 -4.41 2.70 6.17
CA ASP A 134 -5.72 2.12 6.51
C ASP A 134 -5.57 0.70 7.11
N PHE A 135 -4.54 -0.04 6.68
CA PHE A 135 -4.30 -1.42 7.12
C PHE A 135 -4.03 -1.56 8.63
N PRO A 136 -3.21 -0.70 9.29
CA PRO A 136 -3.02 -0.76 10.74
C PRO A 136 -4.32 -0.58 11.52
N LYS A 137 -5.20 0.34 11.08
CA LYS A 137 -6.51 0.54 11.72
C LYS A 137 -7.38 -0.71 11.60
N GLY A 138 -7.44 -1.29 10.41
CA GLY A 138 -8.14 -2.56 10.19
C GLY A 138 -7.57 -3.68 11.07
N ALA A 139 -6.24 -3.80 11.14
CA ALA A 139 -5.57 -4.77 11.99
C ALA A 139 -5.91 -4.57 13.47
N LYS A 140 -5.87 -3.33 13.98
CA LYS A 140 -6.23 -3.02 15.37
C LYS A 140 -7.70 -3.30 15.67
N MET A 141 -8.60 -3.02 14.73
CA MET A 141 -10.03 -3.30 14.87
C MET A 141 -10.33 -4.81 14.96
N ALA A 142 -9.62 -5.63 14.19
CA ALA A 142 -9.85 -7.07 14.13
C ALA A 142 -9.04 -7.86 15.17
N CYS A 143 -7.90 -7.35 15.59
CA CYS A 143 -7.01 -8.01 16.53
C CYS A 143 -7.56 -7.90 17.96
N LYS A 144 -7.61 -9.04 18.66
CA LYS A 144 -8.01 -9.13 20.07
C LYS A 144 -6.83 -9.16 21.04
N GLU A 145 -5.63 -9.31 20.52
CA GLU A 145 -4.39 -9.32 21.31
C GLU A 145 -3.92 -7.88 21.55
N GLU A 146 -3.43 -7.60 22.75
CA GLU A 146 -2.82 -6.32 23.05
C GLU A 146 -1.44 -6.24 22.38
N LEU A 147 -1.31 -5.33 21.41
CA LEU A 147 -0.10 -5.19 20.60
C LEU A 147 0.39 -3.73 20.65
N PRO A 148 1.23 -3.36 21.65
CA PRO A 148 1.67 -1.98 21.85
C PRO A 148 2.38 -1.37 20.63
N LEU A 149 3.07 -2.19 19.84
CA LEU A 149 3.68 -1.76 18.58
C LEU A 149 2.63 -1.41 17.53
N LEU A 150 1.55 -2.20 17.42
CA LEU A 150 0.46 -1.91 16.49
C LEU A 150 -0.24 -0.61 16.89
N ASP A 151 -0.48 -0.39 18.19
CA ASP A 151 -1.05 0.86 18.69
C ASP A 151 -0.22 2.08 18.31
N PHE A 152 1.10 1.99 18.48
CA PHE A 152 2.03 3.03 18.06
C PHE A 152 1.99 3.29 16.55
N ILE A 153 1.98 2.24 15.74
CA ILE A 153 1.89 2.38 14.28
C ILE A 153 0.57 3.03 13.89
N VAL A 154 -0.56 2.64 14.50
CA VAL A 154 -1.86 3.27 14.26
C VAL A 154 -1.80 4.76 14.58
N GLU A 155 -1.32 5.13 15.76
CA GLU A 155 -1.17 6.53 16.20
C GLU A 155 -0.41 7.37 15.16
N LEU A 156 0.72 6.87 14.66
CA LEU A 156 1.51 7.59 13.66
C LEU A 156 0.80 7.64 12.29
N THR A 157 0.21 6.54 11.84
CA THR A 157 -0.51 6.55 10.55
C THR A 157 -1.75 7.46 10.57
N GLU A 158 -2.39 7.64 11.72
CA GLU A 158 -3.48 8.61 11.93
C GLU A 158 -3.00 10.05 11.83
N GLN A 159 -1.78 10.31 12.26
CA GLN A 159 -1.12 11.60 12.06
C GLN A 159 -0.60 11.79 10.63
N GLY A 160 -0.82 10.83 9.74
CA GLY A 160 -0.45 10.88 8.32
C GLY A 160 0.97 10.42 8.01
N TYR A 161 1.61 9.67 8.91
CA TYR A 161 2.88 9.01 8.60
C TYR A 161 2.64 7.85 7.62
N PRO A 162 3.47 7.70 6.58
CA PRO A 162 3.44 6.49 5.76
C PRO A 162 3.70 5.25 6.61
N LEU A 163 2.99 4.15 6.34
CA LEU A 163 3.18 2.87 7.06
C LEU A 163 4.66 2.46 7.19
N PRO A 164 5.50 2.52 6.13
CA PRO A 164 6.91 2.17 6.27
C PRO A 164 7.66 3.05 7.27
N THR A 165 7.39 4.37 7.28
CA THR A 165 8.02 5.32 8.23
C THR A 165 7.55 5.04 9.65
N ALA A 166 6.25 4.91 9.88
CA ALA A 166 5.68 4.60 11.20
C ALA A 166 6.23 3.28 11.77
N SER A 167 6.35 2.26 10.92
CA SER A 167 6.90 0.96 11.27
C SER A 167 8.37 1.05 11.69
N LYS A 168 9.17 1.87 10.99
CA LYS A 168 10.58 2.07 11.31
C LYS A 168 10.77 2.80 12.63
N TRP A 169 9.95 3.81 12.92
CA TRP A 169 9.95 4.43 14.24
C TRP A 169 9.68 3.40 15.34
N GLY A 170 8.71 2.51 15.16
CA GLY A 170 8.33 1.54 16.21
C GLY A 170 9.27 0.35 16.36
N THR A 171 10.00 -0.02 15.30
CA THR A 171 10.80 -1.27 15.28
C THR A 171 12.30 -1.05 15.14
N PHE A 172 12.73 0.10 14.61
CA PHE A 172 14.06 0.35 14.05
C PHE A 172 14.47 -0.64 12.95
N LYS A 173 13.49 -1.28 12.30
CA LYS A 173 13.73 -2.23 11.23
C LYS A 173 12.73 -1.99 10.11
N ALA A 174 13.08 -2.45 8.91
CA ALA A 174 12.08 -2.60 7.86
C ALA A 174 11.24 -3.87 8.10
N GLY A 175 10.06 -3.91 7.49
CA GLY A 175 9.37 -5.18 7.26
C GLY A 175 8.09 -5.43 8.05
N ILE A 176 7.45 -4.40 8.59
CA ILE A 176 5.99 -4.40 8.78
C ILE A 176 5.36 -3.90 7.49
N THR A 177 4.53 -4.74 6.85
CA THR A 177 3.92 -4.47 5.55
C THR A 177 2.40 -4.52 5.64
N LYS A 178 1.72 -4.08 4.57
CA LYS A 178 0.25 -4.18 4.49
C LYS A 178 -0.23 -5.63 4.55
N GLU A 179 0.57 -6.58 4.05
CA GLU A 179 0.28 -8.01 4.10
C GLU A 179 0.32 -8.53 5.54
N ILE A 180 1.32 -8.13 6.34
CA ILE A 180 1.37 -8.48 7.77
C ILE A 180 0.14 -7.95 8.52
N MET A 181 -0.28 -6.72 8.21
CA MET A 181 -1.50 -6.15 8.79
C MET A 181 -2.76 -6.89 8.33
N ALA A 182 -2.83 -7.31 7.06
CA ALA A 182 -3.93 -8.11 6.54
C ALA A 182 -3.99 -9.52 7.15
N ASP A 183 -2.84 -10.16 7.35
CA ASP A 183 -2.74 -11.43 8.06
C ASP A 183 -3.18 -11.28 9.53
N ALA A 184 -2.80 -10.18 10.19
CA ALA A 184 -3.28 -9.87 11.54
C ALA A 184 -4.82 -9.72 11.60
N MET A 185 -5.43 -9.09 10.57
CA MET A 185 -6.90 -9.03 10.45
C MET A 185 -7.56 -10.40 10.33
N ALA A 186 -6.85 -11.37 9.74
CA ALA A 186 -7.30 -12.76 9.63
C ALA A 186 -6.93 -13.62 10.87
N GLY A 187 -6.46 -13.00 11.96
CA GLY A 187 -6.02 -13.70 13.18
C GLY A 187 -4.62 -14.32 13.10
N LYS A 188 -3.90 -14.15 11.99
CA LYS A 188 -2.52 -14.64 11.79
C LYS A 188 -1.53 -13.57 12.22
N ILE A 189 -1.41 -13.38 13.53
CA ILE A 189 -0.57 -12.33 14.10
C ILE A 189 0.90 -12.71 14.01
N SER A 190 1.68 -11.93 13.25
CA SER A 190 3.13 -12.08 13.12
C SER A 190 3.87 -11.68 14.40
N ASP A 191 4.90 -12.45 14.78
CA ASP A 191 5.79 -12.10 15.90
C ASP A 191 6.46 -10.74 15.74
N LYS A 192 6.57 -10.22 14.51
CA LYS A 192 7.07 -8.86 14.28
C LYS A 192 6.21 -7.80 14.96
N LEU A 193 4.90 -8.02 15.09
CA LEU A 193 3.97 -7.10 15.77
C LEU A 193 4.04 -7.24 17.31
N ARG A 194 4.53 -8.37 17.83
CA ARG A 194 4.74 -8.60 19.26
C ARG A 194 6.07 -8.04 19.78
N LYS A 195 7.03 -7.81 18.88
CA LYS A 195 8.38 -7.32 19.25
C LYS A 195 8.35 -5.83 19.56
N THR A 196 8.56 -5.49 20.83
CA THR A 196 8.55 -4.11 21.35
C THR A 196 9.94 -3.57 21.68
N ASN A 197 11.01 -4.31 21.41
CA ASN A 197 12.39 -3.91 21.72
C ASN A 197 12.80 -2.57 21.08
N GLY A 198 12.17 -2.18 19.98
CA GLY A 198 12.39 -0.89 19.33
C GLY A 198 11.42 0.22 19.71
N LEU A 199 10.37 -0.10 20.47
CA LEU A 199 9.25 0.81 20.65
C LEU A 199 9.63 2.02 21.51
N GLU A 200 10.27 1.78 22.66
CA GLU A 200 10.61 2.86 23.59
C GLU A 200 11.66 3.81 23.02
N ARG A 201 12.71 3.26 22.39
CA ARG A 201 13.70 4.09 21.67
C ARG A 201 13.05 4.94 20.58
N GLY A 202 12.10 4.37 19.84
CA GLY A 202 11.32 5.05 18.83
C GLY A 202 10.51 6.21 19.38
N ARG A 203 9.73 5.97 20.44
CA ARG A 203 8.94 7.01 21.10
C ARG A 203 9.82 8.15 21.62
N ARG A 204 10.91 7.80 22.31
CA ARG A 204 11.84 8.77 22.89
C ARG A 204 12.49 9.67 21.83
N LEU A 205 13.03 9.09 20.76
CA LEU A 205 13.69 9.86 19.70
C LEU A 205 12.67 10.64 18.86
N LEU A 206 11.52 10.05 18.53
CA LEU A 206 10.49 10.77 17.78
C LEU A 206 10.01 12.01 18.54
N LYS A 207 9.82 11.89 19.86
CA LYS A 207 9.46 13.03 20.72
C LYS A 207 10.53 14.13 20.69
N ALA A 208 11.80 13.77 20.87
CA ALA A 208 12.90 14.74 20.84
C ALA A 208 12.99 15.47 19.49
N VAL A 209 12.83 14.75 18.37
CA VAL A 209 12.89 15.37 17.05
C VAL A 209 11.66 16.24 16.77
N ALA A 210 10.48 15.85 17.25
CA ALA A 210 9.23 16.59 17.07
C ALA A 210 9.20 17.98 17.72
N GLU A 211 10.08 18.23 18.69
CA GLU A 211 10.22 19.54 19.34
C GLU A 211 10.91 20.57 18.43
N HIS A 212 11.70 20.12 17.46
CA HIS A 212 12.56 20.99 16.64
C HIS A 212 12.27 20.92 15.13
N LEU A 213 11.77 19.79 14.63
CA LEU A 213 11.50 19.56 13.21
C LEU A 213 10.01 19.39 12.92
N SER A 214 9.62 19.75 11.71
CA SER A 214 8.25 19.72 11.23
C SER A 214 7.77 18.29 10.97
N LYS A 215 6.44 18.09 11.07
CA LYS A 215 5.82 16.81 10.71
C LYS A 215 6.16 16.35 9.30
N GLU A 216 6.46 17.25 8.36
CA GLU A 216 6.86 16.85 7.00
C GLU A 216 8.19 16.10 7.01
N ILE A 217 9.17 16.56 7.79
CA ILE A 217 10.46 15.87 7.96
C ILE A 217 10.27 14.56 8.74
N LEU A 218 9.49 14.56 9.81
CA LEU A 218 9.27 13.35 10.62
C LEU A 218 8.55 12.23 9.87
N LYS A 219 7.62 12.58 8.97
CA LYS A 219 6.91 11.64 8.08
C LYS A 219 7.80 11.10 6.96
N SER A 220 8.86 11.84 6.62
CA SER A 220 9.86 11.39 5.66
C SER A 220 10.60 10.19 6.22
N ARG A 221 10.93 9.26 5.33
CA ARG A 221 11.77 8.11 5.65
C ARG A 221 13.23 8.51 5.90
N ILE A 222 13.67 9.65 5.36
CA ILE A 222 15.07 10.12 5.39
C ILE A 222 15.60 10.18 6.84
N LEU A 223 14.88 10.87 7.72
CA LEU A 223 15.31 11.08 9.10
C LEU A 223 15.44 9.77 9.88
N ILE A 224 14.40 8.93 9.85
CA ILE A 224 14.43 7.67 10.59
C ILE A 224 15.42 6.68 10.00
N ASP A 225 15.64 6.69 8.69
CA ASP A 225 16.68 5.86 8.05
C ASP A 225 18.07 6.29 8.50
N TRP A 226 18.32 7.60 8.60
CA TRP A 226 19.57 8.13 9.14
C TRP A 226 19.78 7.73 10.61
N ILE A 227 18.74 7.85 11.45
CA ILE A 227 18.79 7.45 12.87
C ILE A 227 19.09 5.94 13.01
N ILE A 228 18.41 5.11 12.21
CA ILE A 228 18.64 3.66 12.20
C ILE A 228 20.05 3.35 11.73
N TYR A 229 20.57 4.05 10.72
CA TYR A 229 21.95 3.89 10.25
C TYR A 229 22.95 4.16 11.38
N GLN A 230 22.83 5.28 12.10
CA GLN A 230 23.71 5.58 13.24
C GLN A 230 23.65 4.49 14.33
N TYR A 231 22.46 3.94 14.58
CA TYR A 231 22.27 2.86 15.54
C TYR A 231 22.85 1.52 15.08
N ASP A 232 22.71 1.18 13.79
CA ASP A 232 23.15 -0.10 13.23
C ASP A 232 24.68 -0.14 13.04
N GLU A 233 25.33 1.00 12.78
CA GLU A 233 26.79 1.12 12.67
C GLU A 233 27.51 1.06 14.03
N ALA A 234 26.79 1.27 15.13
CA ALA A 234 27.36 1.17 16.48
C ALA A 234 27.56 -0.29 16.87
N ASP A 235 28.68 -0.57 17.57
CA ASP A 235 28.91 -1.86 18.21
C ASP A 235 27.79 -2.21 19.19
N ASP A 236 27.53 -3.51 19.39
CA ASP A 236 26.37 -3.98 20.17
C ASP A 236 26.36 -3.46 21.61
N ASP A 237 27.52 -3.30 22.24
CA ASP A 237 27.70 -2.73 23.57
C ASP A 237 27.53 -1.20 23.60
N GLN A 238 27.73 -0.52 22.47
CA GLN A 238 27.61 0.94 22.32
C GLN A 238 26.20 1.39 21.89
N LYS A 239 25.36 0.49 21.41
CA LYS A 239 23.99 0.81 20.95
C LYS A 239 23.13 1.58 21.95
N GLY A 240 23.27 1.29 23.25
CA GLY A 240 22.60 2.05 24.31
C GLY A 240 23.06 3.51 24.36
N ALA A 241 24.37 3.72 24.40
CA ALA A 241 24.98 5.05 24.41
C ALA A 241 24.68 5.84 23.13
N THR A 242 24.64 5.17 21.97
CA THR A 242 24.26 5.80 20.70
C THR A 242 22.83 6.36 20.74
N ILE A 243 21.86 5.64 21.30
CA ILE A 243 20.50 6.15 21.47
C ILE A 243 20.46 7.38 22.40
N ASP A 244 21.23 7.36 23.48
CA ASP A 244 21.33 8.49 24.40
C ASP A 244 21.97 9.72 23.74
N ASN A 245 23.02 9.52 22.94
CA ASN A 245 23.68 10.59 22.20
C ASN A 245 22.78 11.16 21.11
N LEU A 246 22.07 10.33 20.35
CA LEU A 246 21.09 10.78 19.37
C LEU A 246 19.97 11.59 20.04
N PHE A 247 19.48 11.16 21.20
CA PHE A 247 18.49 11.91 21.96
C PHE A 247 19.02 13.29 22.37
N LYS A 248 20.21 13.34 22.99
CA LYS A 248 20.84 14.61 23.39
C LYS A 248 21.10 15.53 22.19
N PHE A 249 21.57 14.96 21.08
CA PHE A 249 21.79 15.69 19.83
C PHE A 249 20.51 16.38 19.36
N PHE A 250 19.42 15.64 19.20
CA PHE A 250 18.16 16.21 18.73
C PHE A 250 17.55 17.20 19.72
N SER A 251 17.63 16.94 21.03
CA SER A 251 17.20 17.89 22.06
C SER A 251 18.05 19.17 22.13
N SER A 252 19.26 19.16 21.56
CA SER A 252 20.14 20.33 21.47
C SER A 252 20.03 21.07 20.12
N LEU A 253 19.15 20.62 19.22
CA LEU A 253 19.08 21.16 17.87
C LEU A 253 18.55 22.60 17.88
N ASN A 254 19.43 23.54 17.58
CA ASN A 254 19.06 24.95 17.54
C ASN A 254 18.20 25.27 16.29
N LYS A 255 17.53 26.42 16.34
CA LYS A 255 16.63 26.89 15.28
C LYS A 255 17.30 26.99 13.91
N GLU A 256 18.55 27.44 13.85
CA GLU A 256 19.27 27.61 12.59
C GLU A 256 19.55 26.26 11.90
N LYS A 257 20.06 25.28 12.64
CA LYS A 257 20.30 23.92 12.14
C LYS A 257 18.99 23.24 11.72
N ALA A 258 17.93 23.40 12.51
CA ALA A 258 16.60 22.90 12.17
C ALA A 258 16.11 23.52 10.85
N GLU A 259 16.20 24.84 10.68
CA GLU A 259 15.79 25.52 9.45
C GLU A 259 16.56 25.05 8.21
N GLN A 260 17.85 24.75 8.34
CA GLN A 260 18.64 24.20 7.23
C GLN A 260 18.13 22.83 6.77
N ILE A 261 17.74 21.97 7.72
CA ILE A 261 17.14 20.65 7.42
C ILE A 261 15.77 20.83 6.75
N GLU A 262 14.91 21.70 7.29
CA GLU A 262 13.56 21.96 6.77
C GLU A 262 13.58 22.50 5.33
N LYS A 263 14.50 23.44 5.06
CA LYS A 263 14.62 24.12 3.76
C LYS A 263 15.36 23.28 2.72
N ALA A 264 15.91 22.12 3.07
CA ALA A 264 16.64 21.26 2.15
C ALA A 264 15.75 20.82 0.96
N LYS A 265 16.27 21.03 -0.25
CA LYS A 265 15.62 20.66 -1.52
C LYS A 265 16.64 20.01 -2.45
N GLY A 266 16.21 19.01 -3.21
CA GLY A 266 17.06 18.39 -4.23
C GLY A 266 17.36 19.36 -5.37
N GLN A 267 18.50 19.14 -6.03
CA GLN A 267 18.96 19.93 -7.17
C GLN A 267 18.72 19.16 -8.46
N ARG A 268 18.24 19.84 -9.51
CA ARG A 268 18.03 19.21 -10.82
C ARG A 268 19.37 18.78 -11.41
N GLY A 269 19.56 17.48 -11.62
CA GLY A 269 20.80 16.90 -12.13
C GLY A 269 21.95 16.85 -11.10
N GLY A 270 21.66 17.10 -9.82
CA GLY A 270 22.63 17.07 -8.73
C GLY A 270 22.14 16.24 -7.55
N ASP A 271 22.50 16.68 -6.34
CA ASP A 271 22.16 15.97 -5.12
C ASP A 271 20.64 15.89 -4.87
N THR A 272 20.20 14.73 -4.40
CA THR A 272 18.82 14.54 -3.96
C THR A 272 18.58 15.25 -2.63
N LYS A 273 17.30 15.52 -2.31
CA LYS A 273 16.91 16.05 -0.99
C LYS A 273 17.42 15.17 0.16
N GLU A 274 17.37 13.84 -0.03
CA GLU A 274 17.88 12.86 0.94
C GLU A 274 19.37 12.99 1.17
N THR A 275 20.17 13.05 0.10
CA THR A 275 21.62 13.23 0.19
C THR A 275 22.00 14.51 0.94
N ILE A 276 21.28 15.61 0.69
CA ILE A 276 21.54 16.90 1.36
C ILE A 276 21.20 16.82 2.85
N ILE A 277 20.03 16.27 3.20
CA ILE A 277 19.62 16.12 4.60
C ILE A 277 20.60 15.21 5.36
N ASN A 278 20.99 14.06 4.79
CA ASN A 278 21.93 13.15 5.44
C ASN A 278 23.29 13.82 5.70
N ARG A 279 23.77 14.65 4.77
CA ARG A 279 25.01 15.41 4.95
C ARG A 279 24.91 16.44 6.06
N LEU A 280 23.79 17.17 6.14
CA LEU A 280 23.55 18.12 7.23
C LEU A 280 23.50 17.39 8.58
N LEU A 281 22.77 16.28 8.66
CA LEU A 281 22.66 15.49 9.88
C LEU A 281 24.02 14.95 10.33
N ASN A 282 24.82 14.37 9.41
CA ASN A 282 26.19 13.93 9.72
C ASN A 282 27.04 15.07 10.28
N ASN A 283 27.10 16.20 9.56
CA ASN A 283 27.90 17.36 9.96
C ASN A 283 27.48 17.90 11.34
N PHE A 284 26.17 18.05 11.58
CA PHE A 284 25.67 18.55 12.85
C PHE A 284 25.88 17.57 14.00
N TYR A 285 25.80 16.28 13.73
CA TYR A 285 26.04 15.23 14.72
C TYR A 285 27.52 15.12 15.08
N GLU A 286 28.42 15.18 14.11
CA GLU A 286 29.88 15.24 14.32
C GLU A 286 30.30 16.45 15.16
N GLN A 287 29.75 17.64 14.87
CA GLN A 287 30.00 18.82 15.70
C GLN A 287 29.50 18.62 17.13
N PHE A 288 28.33 18.00 17.29
CA PHE A 288 27.76 17.71 18.61
C PHE A 288 28.67 16.76 19.40
N THR A 289 29.11 15.64 18.81
CA THR A 289 29.96 14.67 19.50
C THR A 289 31.32 15.26 19.89
N GLN A 290 31.95 16.07 19.02
CA GLN A 290 33.19 16.78 19.33
C GLN A 290 33.05 17.76 20.50
N SER A 291 31.91 18.45 20.59
CA SER A 291 31.63 19.38 21.70
C SER A 291 31.46 18.67 23.04
N GLN A 292 30.97 17.42 23.03
CA GLN A 292 30.82 16.61 24.22
C GLN A 292 32.17 16.07 24.71
N SER A 293 33.07 15.64 23.81
CA SER A 293 34.40 15.18 24.22
C SER A 293 35.26 16.29 24.83
N ALA A 294 35.19 17.51 24.29
CA ALA A 294 35.99 18.64 24.77
C ALA A 294 35.57 19.16 26.16
N SER A 295 34.36 18.84 26.62
CA SER A 295 33.84 19.27 27.94
C SER A 295 34.09 18.25 29.06
N THR A 296 34.66 17.09 28.74
CA THR A 296 35.09 16.07 29.71
C THR A 296 36.57 16.11 30.07
N ASP A 297 37.36 16.94 29.38
CA ASP A 297 38.80 17.12 29.57
C ASP A 297 39.16 18.40 30.39
N GLU A 298 38.16 19.10 30.96
CA GLU A 298 38.30 20.19 31.95
C GLU A 298 37.79 19.75 33.33
#